data_AF-A0A067M9T1-F1
#
_entry.id   AF-A0A067M9T1-F1
#
_cell.length_a   1.000
_cell.length_b   1.000
_cell.length_c   1.000
_cell.angle_alpha   90.00
_cell.angle_beta   90.00
_cell.angle_gamma   90.00
#
_symmetry.space_group_name_H-M   'P 1'
#
loop_
_entity.id
_entity.type
_entity.pdbx_description
1 polymer ?
#
loop_
_entity_poly.entity_id
_entity_poly.type
_entity_poly.pdbx_seq_one_letter_code
_entity_poly.pdbx_strand_id
1 'polypeptide(L)'
;MRIIDTCIVNFFYPVCPSWVRFGGEKDGEVLPMPTTVLGRLGYAFDLMASVRGTSFFGDRRWDWTPSSVVKQMRKASPRRAYITRHAVSLIFQYLLVDLFETLRTTHTFNTKLAHPVTGDPALGFPAQCMFAFILCMETALNITVPCTLASGIFVALGAAPSSWPAMFADPFRSMSLADFWTHRWHATFRRSFDRLSLLPASIFPKSQRKLARVGVIFLLSGTVHLFLLYPVPMDEEHPHGALLNTSTLKFFLSQPLALLFESLVVQNVTRNLPEPLRTTVDRAWTAGWLLCSGRWYSNVWAGKGMWDPQETLVGFSVIRGLWKGHWDVEV
;
A
#
# COMPACT_ATOMS: atom_id res chain seq x y z
N MET A 1 -4.80 1.95 -14.91
CA MET A 1 -4.13 0.66 -14.59
C MET A 1 -4.91 -0.58 -15.00
N ARG A 2 -6.21 -0.74 -14.68
CA ARG A 2 -6.98 -1.94 -15.10
C ARG A 2 -7.13 -2.08 -16.61
N ILE A 3 -7.37 -0.98 -17.32
CA ILE A 3 -7.35 -0.92 -18.80
C ILE A 3 -6.03 -1.48 -19.35
N ILE A 4 -4.90 -1.18 -18.70
CA ILE A 4 -3.60 -1.70 -19.13
C ILE A 4 -3.54 -3.23 -18.92
N ASP A 5 -3.99 -3.73 -17.76
CA ASP A 5 -4.03 -5.17 -17.47
C ASP A 5 -4.98 -5.95 -18.39
N THR A 6 -6.15 -5.39 -18.71
CA THR A 6 -7.20 -6.07 -19.48
C THR A 6 -7.08 -5.88 -20.99
N CYS A 7 -6.49 -4.77 -21.44
CA CYS A 7 -6.41 -4.46 -22.87
C CYS A 7 -5.00 -4.66 -23.43
N ILE A 8 -3.94 -4.23 -22.71
CA ILE A 8 -2.57 -4.24 -23.24
C ILE A 8 -1.87 -5.55 -22.89
N VAL A 9 -1.91 -5.94 -21.62
CA VAL A 9 -1.19 -7.12 -21.14
C VAL A 9 -1.80 -8.43 -21.68
N ASN A 10 -3.10 -8.44 -21.97
CA ASN A 10 -3.77 -9.60 -22.56
C ASN A 10 -3.27 -9.96 -23.97
N PHE A 11 -2.65 -9.02 -24.72
CA PHE A 11 -1.99 -9.36 -25.98
C PHE A 11 -0.81 -10.33 -25.79
N PHE A 12 -0.16 -10.28 -24.63
CA PHE A 12 1.00 -11.11 -24.33
C PHE A 12 0.65 -12.35 -23.49
N TYR A 13 -0.58 -12.40 -22.96
CA TYR A 13 -1.08 -13.46 -22.07
C TYR A 13 -2.51 -13.80 -22.44
N PRO A 14 -2.73 -14.77 -23.35
CA PRO A 14 -4.04 -15.05 -23.93
C PRO A 14 -5.02 -15.73 -22.96
N VAL A 15 -4.56 -16.13 -21.76
CA VAL A 15 -5.42 -16.79 -20.78
C VAL A 15 -6.31 -15.75 -20.10
N CYS A 16 -7.62 -15.87 -20.34
CA CYS A 16 -8.61 -15.04 -19.67
C CYS A 16 -8.62 -15.35 -18.16
N PRO A 17 -8.70 -14.32 -17.29
CA PRO A 17 -8.83 -14.52 -15.86
C PRO A 17 -10.05 -15.40 -15.56
N SER A 18 -9.97 -16.36 -14.66
CA SER A 18 -11.13 -17.21 -14.36
C SER A 18 -11.66 -16.96 -12.96
N TRP A 19 -12.98 -17.05 -12.80
CA TRP A 19 -13.55 -17.18 -11.47
C TRP A 19 -13.23 -18.57 -10.92
N VAL A 20 -12.97 -18.60 -9.62
CA VAL A 20 -12.73 -19.80 -8.84
C VAL A 20 -13.74 -19.79 -7.71
N ARG A 21 -14.45 -20.91 -7.56
CA ARG A 21 -15.41 -21.11 -6.47
C ARG A 21 -14.71 -20.91 -5.13
N PHE A 22 -15.37 -20.17 -4.24
CA PHE A 22 -14.85 -19.83 -2.92
C PHE A 22 -15.78 -20.34 -1.83
N GLY A 23 -15.25 -21.25 -1.00
CA GLY A 23 -16.00 -21.89 0.08
C GLY A 23 -16.79 -23.13 -0.34
N GLY A 24 -17.25 -23.90 0.66
CA GLY A 24 -17.96 -25.16 0.47
C GLY A 24 -17.05 -26.32 0.04
N GLU A 25 -17.65 -27.46 -0.32
CA GLU A 25 -16.96 -28.70 -0.69
C GLU A 25 -16.12 -28.59 -1.97
N LYS A 26 -16.47 -27.64 -2.85
CA LYS A 26 -15.82 -27.42 -4.15
C LYS A 26 -14.92 -26.18 -4.18
N ASP A 27 -14.43 -25.71 -3.03
CA ASP A 27 -13.50 -24.56 -2.96
C ASP A 27 -12.27 -24.81 -3.86
N GLY A 28 -11.96 -23.85 -4.73
CA GLY A 28 -10.85 -23.98 -5.69
C GLY A 28 -11.23 -24.48 -7.09
N GLU A 29 -12.46 -24.94 -7.30
CA GLU A 29 -12.96 -25.31 -8.64
C GLU A 29 -13.07 -24.08 -9.54
N VAL A 30 -12.53 -24.16 -10.76
CA VAL A 30 -12.68 -23.10 -11.77
C VAL A 30 -14.12 -23.07 -12.28
N LEU A 31 -14.76 -21.91 -12.22
CA LEU A 31 -16.12 -21.73 -12.71
C LEU A 31 -16.11 -21.50 -14.24
N PRO A 32 -17.08 -22.07 -14.98
CA PRO A 32 -17.19 -21.83 -16.41
C PRO A 32 -17.52 -20.36 -16.69
N MET A 33 -17.13 -19.89 -17.88
CA MET A 33 -17.50 -18.55 -18.34
C MET A 33 -19.02 -18.41 -18.43
N PRO A 34 -19.60 -17.27 -18.00
CA PRO A 34 -21.03 -17.06 -18.11
C PRO A 34 -21.54 -17.12 -19.55
N THR A 35 -22.64 -17.84 -19.76
CA THR A 35 -23.28 -17.99 -21.06
C THR A 35 -24.32 -16.90 -21.33
N THR A 36 -24.91 -16.32 -20.29
CA THR A 36 -25.92 -15.25 -20.40
C THR A 36 -25.27 -13.87 -20.55
N VAL A 37 -25.97 -12.94 -21.23
CA VAL A 37 -25.50 -11.54 -21.38
C VAL A 37 -25.29 -10.88 -20.02
N LEU A 38 -26.27 -11.00 -19.12
CA LEU A 38 -26.17 -10.45 -17.77
C LEU A 38 -24.99 -11.04 -16.98
N GLY A 39 -24.76 -12.34 -17.10
CA GLY A 39 -23.62 -13.00 -16.47
C GLY A 39 -22.29 -12.50 -17.01
N ARG A 40 -22.19 -12.24 -18.33
CA ARG A 40 -20.99 -11.67 -18.96
C ARG A 40 -20.75 -10.23 -18.56
N LEU A 41 -21.80 -9.42 -18.45
CA LEU A 41 -21.71 -8.05 -17.92
C LEU A 41 -21.25 -8.05 -16.47
N GLY A 42 -21.80 -8.93 -15.63
CA GLY A 42 -21.37 -9.11 -14.24
C GLY A 42 -19.91 -9.55 -14.12
N TYR A 43 -19.47 -10.49 -14.97
CA TYR A 43 -18.08 -10.91 -15.07
C TYR A 43 -17.15 -9.77 -15.47
N ALA A 44 -17.51 -9.00 -16.50
CA ALA A 44 -16.70 -7.88 -16.97
C ALA A 44 -16.60 -6.77 -15.91
N PHE A 45 -17.72 -6.44 -15.27
CA PHE A 45 -17.77 -5.47 -14.18
C PHE A 45 -16.87 -5.91 -13.01
N ASP A 46 -17.04 -7.15 -12.54
CA ASP A 46 -16.25 -7.70 -11.44
C ASP A 46 -14.76 -7.74 -11.79
N LEU A 47 -14.39 -8.06 -13.03
CA LEU A 47 -13.01 -8.07 -13.48
C LEU A 47 -12.40 -6.67 -13.49
N MET A 48 -13.16 -5.68 -13.98
CA MET A 48 -12.73 -4.29 -14.08
C MET A 48 -12.58 -3.63 -12.72
N ALA A 49 -13.47 -3.95 -11.78
CA ALA A 49 -13.46 -3.40 -10.43
C ALA A 49 -12.57 -4.19 -9.45
N SER A 50 -12.24 -5.46 -9.73
CA SER A 50 -11.38 -6.25 -8.85
C SER A 50 -9.91 -5.86 -9.00
N VAL A 51 -9.39 -5.13 -8.01
CA VAL A 51 -7.97 -4.75 -7.98
C VAL A 51 -7.06 -5.78 -7.29
N ARG A 52 -7.60 -6.62 -6.39
CA ARG A 52 -6.83 -7.59 -5.57
C ARG A 52 -7.19 -9.06 -5.82
N GLY A 53 -8.13 -9.33 -6.72
CA GLY A 53 -8.62 -10.68 -7.06
C GLY A 53 -9.85 -11.06 -6.26
N THR A 54 -10.27 -10.20 -5.34
CA THR A 54 -11.54 -10.31 -4.63
C THR A 54 -12.70 -10.10 -5.59
N SER A 55 -13.68 -11.00 -5.58
CA SER A 55 -14.91 -10.82 -6.36
C SER A 55 -15.96 -10.10 -5.53
N PHE A 56 -16.81 -9.29 -6.17
CA PHE A 56 -18.03 -8.76 -5.55
C PHE A 56 -19.05 -9.85 -5.21
N PHE A 57 -18.93 -11.03 -5.83
CA PHE A 57 -19.76 -12.19 -5.57
C PHE A 57 -19.12 -13.04 -4.47
N GLY A 58 -19.82 -13.21 -3.35
CA GLY A 58 -19.26 -13.82 -2.13
C GLY A 58 -18.91 -15.31 -2.22
N ASP A 59 -19.38 -16.00 -3.26
CA ASP A 59 -19.20 -17.42 -3.53
C ASP A 59 -18.02 -17.71 -4.46
N ARG A 60 -17.28 -16.69 -4.88
CA ARG A 60 -16.16 -16.83 -5.82
C ARG A 60 -15.06 -15.80 -5.58
N ARG A 61 -13.94 -16.02 -6.26
CA ARG A 61 -12.80 -15.11 -6.33
C ARG A 61 -12.13 -15.25 -7.69
N TRP A 62 -11.17 -14.39 -8.00
CA TRP A 62 -10.35 -14.58 -9.19
C TRP A 62 -9.21 -15.58 -8.93
N ASP A 63 -8.82 -16.34 -9.95
CA ASP A 63 -7.68 -17.27 -9.96
C ASP A 63 -6.35 -16.64 -9.52
N TRP A 64 -6.16 -15.34 -9.80
CA TRP A 64 -4.98 -14.55 -9.43
C TRP A 64 -5.03 -13.93 -8.03
N THR A 65 -6.05 -14.24 -7.21
CA THR A 65 -6.13 -13.72 -5.83
C THR A 65 -4.93 -14.19 -5.00
N PRO A 66 -4.15 -13.28 -4.37
CA PRO A 66 -3.03 -13.68 -3.54
C PRO A 66 -3.45 -14.58 -2.36
N SER A 67 -2.63 -15.56 -2.02
CA SER A 67 -2.90 -16.51 -0.92
C SER A 67 -3.12 -15.81 0.43
N SER A 68 -2.40 -14.69 0.68
CA SER A 68 -2.58 -13.86 1.87
C SER A 68 -3.99 -13.27 1.93
N VAL A 69 -4.53 -12.83 0.79
CA VAL A 69 -5.89 -12.30 0.67
C VAL A 69 -6.91 -13.43 0.84
N VAL A 70 -6.72 -14.59 0.20
CA VAL A 70 -7.61 -15.77 0.39
C VAL A 70 -7.71 -16.17 1.87
N LYS A 71 -6.58 -16.18 2.58
CA LYS A 71 -6.56 -16.46 4.03
C LYS A 71 -7.37 -15.45 4.84
N GLN A 72 -7.40 -14.17 4.43
CA GLN A 72 -8.24 -13.16 5.06
C GLN A 72 -9.73 -13.35 4.72
N MET A 73 -10.04 -13.64 3.46
CA MET A 73 -11.42 -13.91 3.03
C MET A 73 -12.04 -15.07 3.82
N ARG A 74 -11.27 -16.14 4.10
CA ARG A 74 -11.72 -17.28 4.91
C ARG A 74 -11.97 -16.94 6.38
N LYS A 75 -11.40 -15.84 6.87
CA LYS A 75 -11.60 -15.34 8.24
C LYS A 75 -12.75 -14.31 8.32
N ALA A 76 -13.56 -14.19 7.27
CA ALA A 76 -14.67 -13.26 7.25
C ALA A 76 -15.64 -13.52 8.40
N SER A 77 -15.98 -12.45 9.11
CA SER A 77 -16.93 -12.51 10.22
C SER A 77 -18.39 -12.46 9.70
N PRO A 78 -19.36 -12.90 10.50
CA PRO A 78 -20.78 -12.68 10.20
C PRO A 78 -21.08 -11.20 9.96
N ARG A 79 -22.07 -10.90 9.10
CA ARG A 79 -22.38 -9.53 8.64
C ARG A 79 -22.49 -8.50 9.77
N ARG A 80 -23.26 -8.80 10.82
CA ARG A 80 -23.43 -7.89 11.97
C ARG A 80 -22.10 -7.59 12.67
N ALA A 81 -21.34 -8.64 12.99
CA ALA A 81 -20.03 -8.50 13.63
C ALA A 81 -19.03 -7.73 12.73
N TYR A 82 -19.09 -7.95 11.41
CA TYR A 82 -18.29 -7.22 10.44
C TYR A 82 -18.61 -5.72 10.48
N ILE A 83 -19.89 -5.34 10.41
CA ILE A 83 -20.32 -3.93 10.44
C ILE A 83 -19.92 -3.25 11.75
N THR A 84 -20.20 -3.88 12.91
CA THR A 84 -19.82 -3.33 14.21
C THR A 84 -18.31 -3.13 14.31
N ARG A 85 -17.51 -4.11 13.86
CA ARG A 85 -16.06 -4.00 13.84
C ARG A 85 -15.57 -2.87 12.95
N HIS A 86 -16.21 -2.63 11.80
CA HIS A 86 -15.83 -1.54 10.90
C HIS A 86 -16.19 -0.17 11.48
N ALA A 87 -17.35 -0.04 12.12
CA ALA A 87 -17.72 1.20 12.82
C ALA A 87 -16.70 1.54 13.92
N VAL A 88 -16.34 0.55 14.75
CA VAL A 88 -15.29 0.72 15.78
C VAL A 88 -13.93 1.04 15.13
N SER A 89 -13.56 0.34 14.05
CA SER A 89 -12.32 0.59 13.32
C SER A 89 -12.25 1.99 12.74
N LEU A 90 -13.36 2.56 12.26
CA LEU A 90 -13.40 3.93 11.74
C LEU A 90 -13.14 4.96 12.84
N ILE A 91 -13.71 4.76 14.03
CA ILE A 91 -13.42 5.62 15.19
C ILE A 91 -11.93 5.57 15.52
N PHE A 92 -11.34 4.38 15.62
CA PHE A 92 -9.90 4.25 15.88
C PHE A 92 -9.03 4.83 14.77
N GLN A 93 -9.38 4.60 13.50
CA GLN A 93 -8.65 5.15 12.37
C GLN A 93 -8.71 6.69 12.38
N TYR A 94 -9.88 7.27 12.68
CA TYR A 94 -10.03 8.72 12.80
C TYR A 94 -9.13 9.29 13.91
N LEU A 95 -9.13 8.70 15.10
CA LEU A 95 -8.25 9.12 16.20
C LEU A 95 -6.76 8.97 15.84
N LEU A 96 -6.39 7.94 15.05
CA LEU A 96 -5.03 7.78 14.56
C LEU A 96 -4.65 8.82 13.51
N VAL A 97 -5.56 9.16 12.58
CA VAL A 97 -5.33 10.26 11.63
C VAL A 97 -5.11 11.55 12.39
N ASP A 98 -5.98 11.86 13.35
CA ASP A 98 -5.88 13.04 14.21
C ASP A 98 -4.55 13.08 15.00
N LEU A 99 -4.15 11.95 15.59
CA LEU A 99 -2.86 11.82 16.28
C LEU A 99 -1.67 12.09 15.35
N PHE A 100 -1.64 11.45 14.19
CA PHE A 100 -0.50 11.56 13.27
C PHE A 100 -0.42 12.94 12.62
N GLU A 101 -1.55 13.54 12.27
CA GLU A 101 -1.62 14.93 11.82
C GLU A 101 -1.11 15.87 12.92
N THR A 102 -1.55 15.67 14.17
CA THR A 102 -1.08 16.48 15.31
C THR A 102 0.44 16.36 15.50
N LEU A 103 0.98 15.14 15.48
CA LEU A 103 2.42 14.89 15.61
C LEU A 103 3.22 15.45 14.43
N ARG A 104 2.66 15.40 13.22
CA ARG A 104 3.28 15.98 12.03
C ARG A 104 3.43 17.50 12.17
N THR A 105 2.40 18.18 12.66
CA THR A 105 2.39 19.65 12.86
C THR A 105 3.24 20.15 14.04
N THR A 106 3.96 19.28 14.77
CA THR A 106 4.89 19.75 15.81
C THR A 106 6.16 20.36 15.24
N HIS A 107 6.43 20.18 13.95
CA HIS A 107 7.58 20.75 13.25
C HIS A 107 7.12 21.48 11.99
N THR A 108 7.58 22.71 11.81
CA THR A 108 7.38 23.47 10.57
C THR A 108 8.56 23.17 9.64
N PHE A 109 8.29 22.52 8.52
CA PHE A 109 9.32 22.18 7.55
C PHE A 109 9.75 23.39 6.74
N ASN A 110 11.06 23.55 6.52
CA ASN A 110 11.55 24.48 5.51
C ASN A 110 11.43 23.83 4.12
N THR A 111 10.29 24.04 3.48
CA THR A 111 9.90 23.52 2.17
C THR A 111 10.80 24.01 1.04
N LYS A 112 11.55 25.11 1.23
CA LYS A 112 12.53 25.63 0.25
C LYS A 112 13.83 24.80 0.19
N LEU A 113 14.09 23.94 1.17
CA LEU A 113 15.23 23.02 1.11
C LEU A 113 15.01 21.99 -0.01
N ALA A 114 16.10 21.62 -0.70
CA ALA A 114 16.05 20.53 -1.69
C ALA A 114 15.52 19.21 -1.08
N HIS A 115 15.78 19.01 0.23
CA HIS A 115 15.38 17.85 1.00
C HIS A 115 14.84 18.31 2.38
N PRO A 116 13.56 18.70 2.49
CA PRO A 116 13.02 19.33 3.70
C PRO A 116 13.02 18.48 4.97
N VAL A 117 13.21 17.16 4.87
CA VAL A 117 13.32 16.26 6.03
C VAL A 117 14.75 15.81 6.24
N THR A 118 15.42 15.30 5.21
CA THR A 118 16.78 14.74 5.36
C THR A 118 17.89 15.78 5.30
N GLY A 119 17.61 16.97 4.79
CA GLY A 119 18.52 18.11 4.69
C GLY A 119 18.25 19.21 5.71
N ASP A 120 17.24 19.04 6.57
CA ASP A 120 16.93 20.01 7.62
C ASP A 120 17.93 19.87 8.79
N PRO A 121 18.74 20.90 9.08
CA PRO A 121 19.72 20.86 10.17
C PRO A 121 19.08 20.79 11.56
N ALA A 122 17.81 21.17 11.71
CA ALA A 122 17.09 21.07 12.98
C ALA A 122 16.59 19.64 13.27
N LEU A 123 16.55 18.77 12.26
CA LEU A 123 16.04 17.41 12.39
C LEU A 123 17.16 16.38 12.49
N GLY A 124 17.44 15.93 13.71
CA GLY A 124 18.28 14.77 13.96
C GLY A 124 17.70 13.48 13.36
N PHE A 125 18.56 12.48 13.13
CA PHE A 125 18.17 11.20 12.52
C PHE A 125 16.95 10.51 13.19
N PRO A 126 16.82 10.46 14.53
CA PRO A 126 15.64 9.88 15.17
C PRO A 126 14.33 10.60 14.81
N ALA A 127 14.34 11.94 14.75
CA ALA A 127 13.17 12.73 14.36
C ALA A 127 12.81 12.49 12.90
N GLN A 128 13.79 12.39 12.00
CA GLN A 128 13.53 12.03 10.61
C GLN A 128 12.88 10.65 10.48
N CYS A 129 13.33 9.65 11.24
CA CYS A 129 12.73 8.32 11.28
C CYS A 129 11.29 8.35 11.84
N MET A 130 11.02 9.21 12.82
CA MET A 130 9.65 9.44 13.31
C MET A 130 8.74 9.97 12.20
N PHE A 131 9.16 10.97 11.43
CA PHE A 131 8.38 11.47 10.30
C PHE A 131 8.20 10.42 9.18
N ALA A 132 9.21 9.60 8.93
CA ALA A 132 9.07 8.47 8.01
C ALA A 132 8.04 7.44 8.49
N PHE A 133 7.97 7.19 9.80
CA PHE A 133 6.93 6.36 10.41
C PHE A 133 5.54 6.99 10.27
N ILE A 134 5.41 8.28 10.60
CA ILE A 134 4.16 9.05 10.44
C ILE A 134 3.67 8.95 9.01
N LEU A 135 4.53 9.21 8.02
CA LEU A 135 4.19 9.11 6.60
C LEU A 135 3.64 7.73 6.22
N CYS A 136 4.30 6.67 6.69
CA CYS A 136 3.88 5.30 6.44
C CYS A 136 2.49 5.02 7.04
N MET A 137 2.25 5.49 8.26
CA MET A 137 0.96 5.38 8.94
C MET A 137 -0.13 6.18 8.24
N GLU A 138 0.11 7.44 7.90
CA GLU A 138 -0.81 8.29 7.15
C GLU A 138 -1.15 7.67 5.79
N THR A 139 -0.17 7.13 5.08
CA THR A 139 -0.39 6.43 3.80
C THR A 139 -1.29 5.21 3.99
N ALA A 140 -1.05 4.41 5.04
CA ALA A 140 -1.89 3.26 5.35
C ALA A 140 -3.31 3.68 5.76
N LEU A 141 -3.47 4.77 6.52
CA LEU A 141 -4.76 5.31 6.94
C LEU A 141 -5.55 5.88 5.76
N ASN A 142 -4.91 6.65 4.88
CA ASN A 142 -5.52 7.18 3.65
C ASN A 142 -6.02 6.07 2.70
N ILE A 143 -5.44 4.87 2.77
CA ILE A 143 -5.93 3.70 2.03
C ILE A 143 -7.03 2.96 2.81
N THR A 144 -6.85 2.78 4.12
CA THR A 144 -7.76 1.96 4.94
C THR A 144 -9.07 2.66 5.28
N VAL A 145 -9.08 3.95 5.58
CA VAL A 145 -10.31 4.71 5.93
C VAL A 145 -11.36 4.61 4.82
N PRO A 146 -11.08 5.02 3.56
CA PRO A 146 -12.09 4.93 2.49
C PRO A 146 -12.48 3.48 2.21
N CYS A 147 -11.55 2.53 2.33
CA CYS A 147 -11.87 1.11 2.14
C CYS A 147 -12.78 0.56 3.26
N THR A 148 -12.56 0.97 4.51
CA THR A 148 -13.34 0.55 5.70
C THR A 148 -14.73 1.15 5.64
N LEU A 149 -14.84 2.41 5.22
CA LEU A 149 -16.12 3.09 5.00
C LEU A 149 -16.91 2.41 3.88
N ALA A 150 -16.29 2.25 2.71
CA ALA A 150 -16.93 1.61 1.57
C ALA A 150 -17.37 0.18 1.89
N SER A 151 -16.49 -0.64 2.48
CA SER A 151 -16.83 -2.03 2.83
C SER A 151 -17.96 -2.09 3.85
N GLY A 152 -17.97 -1.21 4.85
CA GLY A 152 -19.05 -1.10 5.82
C GLY A 152 -20.40 -0.83 5.14
N ILE A 153 -20.44 0.15 4.23
CA ILE A 153 -21.65 0.51 3.47
C ILE A 153 -22.11 -0.66 2.59
N PHE A 154 -21.23 -1.21 1.75
CA PHE A 154 -21.62 -2.28 0.83
C PHE A 154 -22.06 -3.54 1.56
N VAL A 155 -21.41 -3.90 2.67
CA VAL A 155 -21.80 -5.07 3.48
C VAL A 155 -23.14 -4.82 4.20
N ALA A 156 -23.42 -3.59 4.65
CA ALA A 156 -24.72 -3.21 5.19
C ALA A 156 -25.83 -3.32 4.12
N LEU A 157 -25.53 -2.98 2.87
CA LEU A 157 -26.42 -3.13 1.71
C LEU A 157 -26.53 -4.57 1.18
N GLY A 158 -25.87 -5.54 1.83
CA GLY A 158 -26.04 -6.97 1.55
C GLY A 158 -24.84 -7.67 0.94
N ALA A 159 -23.77 -6.95 0.58
CA ALA A 159 -22.55 -7.57 0.05
C ALA A 159 -21.95 -8.59 1.05
N ALA A 160 -21.24 -9.58 0.52
CA ALA A 160 -20.61 -10.60 1.34
C ALA A 160 -19.38 -10.03 2.07
N PRO A 161 -19.25 -10.20 3.40
CA PRO A 161 -18.06 -9.77 4.14
C PRO A 161 -16.74 -10.35 3.59
N SER A 162 -16.77 -11.56 3.03
CA SER A 162 -15.62 -12.22 2.40
C SER A 162 -15.11 -11.50 1.14
N SER A 163 -15.95 -10.72 0.46
CA SER A 163 -15.56 -9.93 -0.72
C SER A 163 -14.73 -8.69 -0.37
N TRP A 164 -14.67 -8.34 0.93
CA TRP A 164 -14.04 -7.12 1.41
C TRP A 164 -12.93 -7.41 2.45
N PRO A 165 -11.88 -8.18 2.10
CA PRO A 165 -10.76 -8.41 2.99
C PRO A 165 -9.97 -7.11 3.22
N ALA A 166 -9.28 -7.03 4.37
CA ALA A 166 -8.49 -5.88 4.76
C ALA A 166 -7.45 -5.51 3.70
N MET A 167 -7.15 -4.21 3.54
CA MET A 167 -6.17 -3.73 2.55
C MET A 167 -4.74 -4.20 2.82
N PHE A 168 -4.42 -4.43 4.10
CA PHE A 168 -3.10 -4.83 4.57
C PHE A 168 -3.19 -6.17 5.32
N ALA A 169 -2.09 -6.92 5.38
CA ALA A 169 -2.00 -8.19 6.10
C ALA A 169 -0.96 -8.14 7.23
N ASP A 170 -1.31 -7.46 8.33
CA ASP A 170 -0.43 -7.26 9.50
C ASP A 170 1.00 -6.78 9.10
N PRO A 171 1.17 -5.59 8.51
CA PRO A 171 2.47 -5.13 7.96
C PRO A 171 3.58 -5.05 9.02
N PHE A 172 3.26 -4.74 10.28
CA PHE A 172 4.24 -4.68 11.38
C PHE A 172 4.76 -6.06 11.83
N ARG A 173 4.16 -7.14 11.34
CA ARG A 173 4.64 -8.52 11.55
C ARG A 173 5.52 -9.03 10.40
N SER A 174 5.95 -8.14 9.50
CA SER A 174 6.85 -8.52 8.42
C SER A 174 8.17 -9.03 8.97
N MET A 175 8.60 -10.17 8.46
CA MET A 175 9.88 -10.80 8.79
C MET A 175 10.97 -10.47 7.78
N SER A 176 10.62 -9.81 6.67
CA SER A 176 11.56 -9.41 5.64
C SER A 176 10.92 -8.32 4.79
N LEU A 177 11.74 -7.57 4.05
CA LEU A 177 11.28 -6.64 3.04
C LEU A 177 10.51 -7.37 1.94
N ALA A 178 10.95 -8.57 1.57
CA ALA A 178 10.22 -9.39 0.60
C ALA A 178 8.82 -9.73 1.11
N ASP A 179 8.68 -10.11 2.39
CA ASP A 179 7.39 -10.41 3.01
C ASP A 179 6.50 -9.17 3.12
N PHE A 180 7.07 -8.03 3.54
CA PHE A 180 6.39 -6.75 3.61
C PHE A 180 5.76 -6.36 2.26
N TRP A 181 6.57 -6.23 1.21
CA TRP A 181 6.08 -5.76 -0.10
C TRP A 181 5.23 -6.79 -0.85
N THR A 182 5.46 -8.08 -0.62
CA THR A 182 4.79 -9.15 -1.38
C THR A 182 3.44 -9.52 -0.77
N HIS A 183 3.36 -9.62 0.55
CA HIS A 183 2.21 -10.25 1.22
C HIS A 183 1.45 -9.32 2.15
N ARG A 184 2.10 -8.29 2.71
CA ARG A 184 1.55 -7.54 3.85
C ARG A 184 1.20 -6.10 3.54
N TRP A 185 1.93 -5.46 2.64
CA TRP A 185 1.60 -4.18 2.05
C TRP A 185 0.53 -4.35 0.96
N HIS A 186 -0.23 -3.29 0.68
CA HIS A 186 -1.45 -3.39 -0.15
C HIS A 186 -1.22 -4.10 -1.50
N ALA A 187 -2.10 -5.04 -1.86
CA ALA A 187 -1.95 -5.84 -3.09
C ALA A 187 -2.56 -5.18 -4.35
N THR A 188 -3.05 -3.93 -4.26
CA THR A 188 -3.83 -3.22 -5.30
C THR A 188 -3.23 -3.26 -6.70
N PHE A 189 -1.91 -3.07 -6.79
CA PHE A 189 -1.19 -3.01 -8.08
C PHE A 189 -0.39 -4.27 -8.39
N ARG A 190 -0.42 -5.27 -7.50
CA ARG A 190 0.46 -6.44 -7.56
C ARG A 190 0.36 -7.12 -8.93
N ARG A 191 -0.85 -7.49 -9.35
CA ARG A 191 -1.05 -8.19 -10.64
C ARG A 191 -0.60 -7.35 -11.82
N SER A 192 -0.99 -6.09 -11.87
CA SER A 192 -0.68 -5.20 -13.00
C SER A 192 0.83 -5.01 -13.14
N PHE A 193 1.53 -4.71 -12.04
CA PHE A 193 3.00 -4.57 -12.08
C PHE A 193 3.70 -5.91 -12.35
N ASP A 194 3.22 -7.00 -11.76
CA ASP A 194 3.77 -8.34 -11.97
C ASP A 194 3.70 -8.75 -13.45
N ARG A 195 2.58 -8.48 -14.14
CA ARG A 195 2.46 -8.79 -15.57
C ARG A 195 3.21 -7.80 -16.46
N LEU A 196 3.13 -6.49 -16.18
CA LEU A 196 3.85 -5.47 -16.96
C LEU A 196 5.37 -5.65 -16.90
N SER A 197 5.89 -6.17 -15.78
CA SER A 197 7.31 -6.42 -15.61
C SER A 197 7.86 -7.55 -16.49
N LEU A 198 7.01 -8.43 -17.03
CA LEU A 198 7.44 -9.62 -17.77
C LEU A 198 8.10 -9.26 -19.10
N LEU A 199 7.58 -8.25 -19.80
CA LEU A 199 8.11 -7.84 -21.10
C LEU A 199 9.52 -7.26 -20.98
N PRO A 200 9.79 -6.22 -20.17
CA PRO A 200 11.15 -5.70 -20.02
C PRO A 200 12.11 -6.72 -19.40
N ALA A 201 11.64 -7.55 -18.46
CA ALA A 201 12.49 -8.57 -17.84
C ALA A 201 12.92 -9.68 -18.82
N SER A 202 12.16 -9.91 -19.90
CA SER A 202 12.48 -10.95 -20.88
C SER A 202 13.78 -10.70 -21.67
N ILE A 203 14.17 -9.42 -21.78
CA ILE A 203 15.40 -8.94 -22.44
C ILE A 203 16.65 -9.38 -21.65
N PHE A 204 16.52 -9.63 -20.35
CA PHE A 204 17.63 -10.03 -19.50
C PHE A 204 17.91 -11.55 -19.56
N PRO A 205 19.17 -11.98 -19.33
CA PRO A 205 19.54 -13.39 -19.20
C PRO A 205 18.70 -14.11 -18.13
N LYS A 206 18.38 -15.40 -18.35
CA LYS A 206 17.52 -16.20 -17.45
C LYS A 206 17.91 -16.09 -15.97
N SER A 207 19.20 -16.07 -15.66
CA SER A 207 19.74 -15.93 -14.31
C SER A 207 19.41 -14.59 -13.63
N GLN A 208 19.25 -13.52 -14.40
CA GLN A 208 19.01 -12.16 -13.91
C GLN A 208 17.53 -11.75 -13.96
N ARG A 209 16.68 -12.51 -14.67
CA ARG A 209 15.25 -12.16 -14.89
C ARG A 209 14.50 -11.86 -13.60
N LYS A 210 14.75 -12.63 -12.52
CA LYS A 210 14.08 -12.39 -11.24
C LYS A 210 14.41 -11.02 -10.67
N LEU A 211 15.69 -10.64 -10.65
CA LEU A 211 16.13 -9.35 -10.15
C LEU A 211 15.66 -8.21 -11.06
N ALA A 212 15.79 -8.37 -12.37
CA ALA A 212 15.30 -7.41 -13.35
C ALA A 212 13.79 -7.17 -13.19
N ARG A 213 13.02 -8.23 -12.99
CA ARG A 213 11.57 -8.15 -12.74
C ARG A 213 11.25 -7.33 -11.49
N VAL A 214 11.94 -7.58 -10.38
CA VAL A 214 11.78 -6.80 -9.14
C VAL A 214 12.13 -5.34 -9.38
N GLY A 215 13.23 -5.06 -10.08
CA GLY A 215 13.63 -3.70 -10.46
C GLY A 215 12.55 -2.97 -11.27
N VAL A 216 11.99 -3.63 -12.28
CA VAL A 216 10.93 -3.07 -13.13
C VAL A 216 9.64 -2.83 -12.33
N ILE A 217 9.26 -3.74 -11.42
CA ILE A 217 8.07 -3.57 -10.55
C ILE A 217 8.21 -2.30 -9.70
N PHE A 218 9.36 -2.09 -9.06
CA PHE A 218 9.59 -0.89 -8.25
C PHE A 218 9.73 0.37 -9.08
N LEU A 219 10.31 0.29 -10.29
CA LEU A 219 10.31 1.41 -11.24
C LEU A 219 8.88 1.80 -11.63
N LEU A 220 8.03 0.85 -12.03
CA LEU A 220 6.62 1.09 -12.35
C LEU A 220 5.87 1.70 -11.17
N SER A 221 6.12 1.21 -9.96
CA SER A 221 5.57 1.80 -8.73
C SER A 221 6.02 3.25 -8.55
N GLY A 222 7.32 3.53 -8.69
CA GLY A 222 7.85 4.88 -8.59
C GLY A 222 7.26 5.83 -9.64
N THR A 223 7.12 5.38 -10.88
CA THR A 223 6.49 6.13 -11.97
C THR A 223 5.04 6.49 -11.65
N VAL A 224 4.24 5.55 -11.12
CA VAL A 224 2.86 5.85 -10.70
C VAL A 224 2.85 6.94 -9.62
N HIS A 225 3.74 6.88 -8.63
CA HIS A 225 3.78 7.91 -7.58
C HIS A 225 4.26 9.26 -8.10
N LEU A 226 5.18 9.30 -9.06
CA LEU A 226 5.55 10.55 -9.76
C LEU A 226 4.34 11.16 -10.47
N PHE A 227 3.55 10.36 -11.18
CA PHE A 227 2.34 10.85 -11.86
C PHE A 227 1.23 11.27 -10.90
N LEU A 228 1.08 10.61 -9.75
CA LEU A 228 0.11 11.02 -8.74
C LEU A 228 0.48 12.34 -8.06
N LEU A 229 1.77 12.62 -7.93
CA LEU A 229 2.30 13.81 -7.26
C LEU A 229 2.57 14.99 -8.21
N TYR A 230 2.59 14.75 -9.52
CA TYR A 230 2.80 15.78 -10.53
C TYR A 230 1.73 16.89 -10.53
N PRO A 231 0.43 16.59 -10.38
CA PRO A 231 -0.62 17.62 -10.38
C PRO A 231 -0.66 18.48 -9.12
N VAL A 232 0.08 18.12 -8.06
CA VAL A 232 0.10 18.91 -6.82
C VAL A 232 0.69 20.28 -7.16
N PRO A 233 -0.08 21.39 -6.94
CA PRO A 233 0.33 22.73 -7.32
C PRO A 233 1.70 23.12 -6.77
N MET A 234 2.33 24.06 -7.46
CA MET A 234 3.54 24.72 -7.01
C MET A 234 3.25 26.19 -6.77
N ASP A 235 3.86 26.72 -5.72
CA ASP A 235 3.90 28.14 -5.41
C ASP A 235 5.30 28.52 -4.92
N GLU A 236 5.48 29.77 -4.50
CA GLU A 236 6.76 30.26 -3.97
C GLU A 236 7.18 29.59 -2.66
N GLU A 237 6.22 29.03 -1.92
CA GLU A 237 6.45 28.29 -0.68
C GLU A 237 6.79 26.82 -0.99
N HIS A 238 6.35 26.27 -2.12
CA HIS A 238 6.51 24.86 -2.52
C HIS A 238 7.12 24.68 -3.92
N PRO A 239 8.41 24.99 -4.12
CA PRO A 239 9.04 25.00 -5.44
C PRO A 239 9.31 23.60 -6.04
N HIS A 240 8.83 22.51 -5.44
CA HIS A 240 9.18 21.11 -5.79
C HIS A 240 8.32 20.52 -6.92
N GLY A 241 8.45 21.11 -8.11
CA GLY A 241 7.63 20.82 -9.29
C GLY A 241 8.02 19.70 -10.22
N ALA A 242 9.25 19.19 -10.10
CA ALA A 242 9.79 18.33 -11.15
C ALA A 242 8.98 17.03 -11.27
N LEU A 243 8.55 16.71 -12.50
CA LEU A 243 7.97 15.39 -12.83
C LEU A 243 8.89 14.26 -12.38
N LEU A 244 10.20 14.47 -12.49
CA LEU A 244 11.23 13.57 -11.98
C LEU A 244 11.69 14.04 -10.59
N ASN A 245 10.95 13.66 -9.56
CA ASN A 245 11.36 13.89 -8.19
C ASN A 245 12.43 12.86 -7.76
N THR A 246 13.64 13.32 -7.47
CA THR A 246 14.77 12.46 -7.10
C THR A 246 14.54 11.70 -5.81
N SER A 247 13.84 12.27 -4.83
CA SER A 247 13.55 11.63 -3.55
C SER A 247 12.54 10.48 -3.71
N THR A 248 11.51 10.65 -4.54
CA THR A 248 10.61 9.56 -4.94
C THR A 248 11.37 8.43 -5.61
N LEU A 249 12.21 8.75 -6.60
CA LEU A 249 13.01 7.74 -7.31
C LEU A 249 13.99 7.03 -6.38
N LYS A 250 14.69 7.75 -5.50
CA LYS A 250 15.57 7.17 -4.48
C LYS A 250 14.82 6.17 -3.60
N PHE A 251 13.63 6.53 -3.11
CA PHE A 251 12.81 5.61 -2.32
C PHE A 251 12.50 4.32 -3.08
N PHE A 252 11.88 4.41 -4.26
CA PHE A 252 11.44 3.22 -4.98
C PHE A 252 12.59 2.38 -5.56
N LEU A 253 13.61 3.01 -6.16
CA LEU A 253 14.73 2.30 -6.80
C LEU A 253 15.73 1.71 -5.80
N SER A 254 15.70 2.16 -4.54
CA SER A 254 16.50 1.53 -3.48
C SER A 254 15.92 0.19 -3.00
N GLN A 255 14.61 -0.07 -3.19
CA GLN A 255 13.97 -1.30 -2.66
C GLN A 255 14.51 -2.59 -3.30
N PRO A 256 14.73 -2.68 -4.64
CA PRO A 256 15.39 -3.84 -5.23
C PRO A 256 16.80 -4.09 -4.68
N LEU A 257 17.56 -3.02 -4.39
CA LEU A 257 18.91 -3.13 -3.81
C LEU A 257 18.85 -3.66 -2.38
N ALA A 258 17.88 -3.19 -1.60
CA ALA A 258 17.62 -3.65 -0.24
C ALA A 258 17.22 -5.13 -0.19
N LEU A 259 16.35 -5.56 -1.13
CA LEU A 259 15.96 -6.96 -1.27
C LEU A 259 17.14 -7.85 -1.65
N LEU A 260 18.03 -7.35 -2.52
CA LEU A 260 19.26 -8.05 -2.87
C LEU A 260 20.19 -8.16 -1.66
N PHE A 261 20.40 -7.07 -0.92
CA PHE A 261 21.19 -7.06 0.30
C PHE A 261 20.61 -7.99 1.38
N GLU A 262 19.30 -7.97 1.57
CA GLU A 262 18.59 -8.87 2.48
C GLU A 262 18.86 -10.33 2.13
N SER A 263 18.76 -10.69 0.85
CA SER A 263 18.98 -12.05 0.38
C SER A 263 20.44 -12.50 0.47
N LEU A 264 21.40 -11.60 0.23
CA LEU A 264 22.82 -11.95 0.16
C LEU A 264 23.53 -11.83 1.51
N VAL A 265 23.08 -10.93 2.38
CA VAL A 265 23.78 -10.60 3.62
C VAL A 265 22.91 -10.98 4.81
N VAL A 266 21.74 -10.35 4.97
CA VAL A 266 20.91 -10.50 6.18
C VAL A 266 20.51 -11.96 6.39
N GLN A 267 19.92 -12.59 5.38
CA GLN A 267 19.48 -13.99 5.48
C GLN A 267 20.63 -14.96 5.72
N ASN A 268 21.82 -14.69 5.16
CA ASN A 268 22.99 -15.54 5.38
C ASN A 268 23.56 -15.39 6.79
N VAL A 269 23.56 -14.17 7.34
CA VAL A 269 23.99 -13.89 8.72
C VAL A 269 22.99 -14.46 9.73
N THR A 270 21.68 -14.31 9.47
CA THR A 270 20.63 -14.71 10.42
C THR A 270 20.27 -16.20 10.35
N ARG A 271 20.66 -16.92 9.28
CA ARG A 271 20.34 -18.34 9.06
C ARG A 271 20.66 -19.24 10.27
N ASN A 272 21.79 -18.99 10.93
CA ASN A 272 22.30 -19.82 12.02
C ASN A 272 21.96 -19.28 13.41
N LEU A 273 21.25 -18.14 13.50
CA LEU A 273 20.85 -17.58 14.79
C LEU A 273 19.68 -18.39 15.37
N PRO A 274 19.68 -18.67 16.69
CA PRO A 274 18.53 -19.29 17.34
C PRO A 274 17.33 -18.34 17.36
N GLU A 275 16.12 -18.91 17.42
CA GLU A 275 14.95 -18.14 17.81
C GLU A 275 15.03 -17.82 19.32
N PRO A 276 14.66 -16.59 19.77
CA PRO A 276 13.95 -15.52 19.08
C PRO A 276 14.84 -14.45 18.42
N LEU A 277 16.17 -14.64 18.45
CA LEU A 277 17.13 -13.64 17.99
C LEU A 277 17.03 -13.42 16.48
N ARG A 278 16.94 -14.50 15.69
CA ARG A 278 16.71 -14.44 14.24
C ARG A 278 15.52 -13.55 13.90
N THR A 279 14.36 -13.85 14.48
CA THR A 279 13.14 -13.05 14.30
C THR A 279 13.35 -11.57 14.61
N THR A 280 14.07 -11.26 15.68
CA THR A 280 14.30 -9.88 16.09
C THR A 280 15.19 -9.14 15.09
N VAL A 281 16.28 -9.76 14.64
CA VAL A 281 17.20 -9.16 13.67
C VAL A 281 16.52 -8.93 12.33
N ASP A 282 15.77 -9.92 11.84
CA ASP A 282 15.04 -9.85 10.58
C ASP A 282 13.98 -8.72 10.60
N ARG A 283 13.24 -8.57 11.71
CA ARG A 283 12.28 -7.47 11.91
C ARG A 283 12.98 -6.12 12.05
N ALA A 284 14.10 -6.06 12.76
CA ALA A 284 14.88 -4.84 12.93
C ALA A 284 15.46 -4.35 11.59
N TRP A 285 15.97 -5.26 10.75
CA TRP A 285 16.39 -4.94 9.39
C TRP A 285 15.24 -4.38 8.56
N THR A 286 14.10 -5.08 8.54
CA THR A 286 12.93 -4.67 7.77
C THR A 286 12.43 -3.29 8.20
N ALA A 287 12.25 -3.07 9.50
CA ALA A 287 11.80 -1.80 10.05
C ALA A 287 12.84 -0.69 9.83
N GLY A 288 14.12 -0.97 10.10
CA GLY A 288 15.21 -0.02 9.93
C GLY A 288 15.35 0.46 8.50
N TRP A 289 15.24 -0.44 7.52
CA TRP A 289 15.29 -0.08 6.11
C TRP A 289 14.08 0.74 5.67
N LEU A 290 12.86 0.35 6.06
CA LEU A 290 11.64 1.08 5.73
C LEU A 290 11.64 2.49 6.33
N LEU A 291 12.08 2.64 7.58
CA LEU A 291 12.23 3.95 8.21
C LEU A 291 13.32 4.77 7.51
N CYS A 292 14.49 4.19 7.26
CA CYS A 292 15.61 4.88 6.64
C CYS A 292 15.25 5.40 5.23
N SER A 293 14.68 4.55 4.39
CA SER A 293 14.27 4.91 3.02
C SER A 293 13.03 5.80 3.01
N GLY A 294 12.09 5.60 3.95
CA GLY A 294 10.89 6.42 4.11
C GLY A 294 11.18 7.90 4.36
N ARG A 295 12.34 8.24 4.95
CA ARG A 295 12.79 9.64 5.10
C ARG A 295 12.94 10.35 3.75
N TRP A 296 13.44 9.66 2.73
CA TRP A 296 13.53 10.25 1.39
C TRP A 296 12.14 10.54 0.85
N TYR A 297 11.20 9.62 1.01
CA TYR A 297 9.83 9.84 0.57
C TYR A 297 9.14 10.96 1.36
N SER A 298 9.50 11.14 2.64
CA SER A 298 9.03 12.25 3.49
C SER A 298 9.45 13.62 2.96
N ASN A 299 10.64 13.76 2.33
CA ASN A 299 11.03 15.00 1.66
C ASN A 299 10.00 15.44 0.60
N VAL A 300 9.36 14.47 -0.07
CA VAL A 300 8.40 14.76 -1.14
C VAL A 300 7.10 15.29 -0.57
N TRP A 301 6.67 14.75 0.56
CA TRP A 301 5.47 15.18 1.25
C TRP A 301 5.62 16.56 1.85
N ALA A 302 6.71 16.77 2.60
CA ALA A 302 7.06 18.08 3.13
C ALA A 302 7.28 19.11 2.01
N GLY A 303 8.07 18.80 0.99
CA GLY A 303 8.41 19.76 -0.07
C GLY A 303 7.24 20.16 -0.96
N LYS A 304 6.17 19.36 -1.02
CA LYS A 304 4.97 19.67 -1.81
C LYS A 304 3.84 20.28 -0.98
N GLY A 305 4.11 20.72 0.25
CA GLY A 305 3.12 21.37 1.11
C GLY A 305 2.06 20.44 1.69
N MET A 306 2.05 19.13 1.37
CA MET A 306 1.05 18.17 1.88
C MET A 306 1.12 17.97 3.40
N TRP A 307 2.16 18.50 4.04
CA TRP A 307 2.38 18.46 5.48
C TRP A 307 2.26 19.83 6.14
N ASP A 308 1.81 20.83 5.40
CA ASP A 308 1.60 22.16 5.94
C ASP A 308 0.57 22.15 7.07
N PRO A 309 0.69 23.07 8.04
CA PRO A 309 -0.27 23.18 9.13
C PRO A 309 -1.71 23.44 8.67
N GLN A 310 -1.89 24.08 7.51
CA GLN A 310 -3.18 24.37 6.89
C GLN A 310 -3.80 23.14 6.21
N GLU A 311 -2.98 22.17 5.81
CA GLU A 311 -3.44 20.93 5.19
C GLU A 311 -3.97 19.98 6.25
N THR A 312 -5.28 19.94 6.43
CA THR A 312 -5.91 19.18 7.51
C THR A 312 -6.81 18.08 6.98
N LEU A 313 -6.64 16.88 7.53
CA LEU A 313 -7.41 15.69 7.13
C LEU A 313 -8.62 15.49 8.03
N VAL A 314 -8.64 16.11 9.21
CA VAL A 314 -9.74 16.08 10.16
C VAL A 314 -10.34 17.47 10.33
N GLY A 315 -11.67 17.59 10.22
CA GLY A 315 -12.38 18.85 10.47
C GLY A 315 -12.54 19.19 11.97
N PHE A 316 -12.24 18.24 12.86
CA PHE A 316 -12.29 18.41 14.31
C PHE A 316 -11.17 17.57 14.93
N SER A 317 -10.45 18.10 15.92
CA SER A 317 -9.27 17.44 16.49
C SER A 317 -9.44 17.20 17.98
N VAL A 318 -9.62 15.94 18.36
CA VAL A 318 -9.69 15.51 19.76
C VAL A 318 -8.30 15.59 20.39
N ILE A 319 -7.26 15.19 19.66
CA ILE A 319 -5.89 15.18 20.16
C ILE A 319 -5.36 16.60 20.35
N ARG A 320 -5.55 17.53 19.40
CA ARG A 320 -5.19 18.94 19.60
C ARG A 320 -6.07 19.61 20.63
N GLY A 321 -7.36 19.25 20.72
CA GLY A 321 -8.25 19.76 21.76
C GLY A 321 -7.76 19.41 23.16
N LEU A 322 -7.39 18.15 23.39
CA LEU A 322 -6.86 17.68 24.67
C LEU A 322 -5.44 18.18 24.98
N TRP A 323 -4.58 18.30 23.97
CA TRP A 323 -3.19 18.72 24.16
C TRP A 323 -3.06 20.26 24.22
N LYS A 324 -3.59 20.96 23.23
CA LYS A 324 -3.39 22.40 23.01
C LYS A 324 -4.63 23.25 23.29
N GLY A 325 -5.80 22.65 23.55
CA GLY A 325 -7.07 23.37 23.69
C GLY A 325 -7.71 23.78 22.36
N HIS A 326 -7.16 23.34 21.21
CA HIS A 326 -7.64 23.68 19.87
C HIS A 326 -8.49 22.54 19.32
N TRP A 327 -9.82 22.66 19.45
CA TRP A 327 -10.77 21.64 19.02
C TRP A 327 -11.13 21.75 17.54
N ASP A 328 -11.38 22.99 17.12
CA ASP A 328 -11.68 23.31 15.73
C ASP A 328 -10.38 23.52 14.97
N VAL A 329 -10.38 23.01 13.76
CA VAL A 329 -9.29 23.20 12.82
C VAL A 329 -9.71 24.39 11.96
N GLU A 330 -9.35 25.59 12.39
CA GLU A 330 -9.55 26.79 11.58
C GLU A 330 -8.77 26.59 10.27
N VAL A 331 -9.51 26.47 9.16
CA VAL A 331 -8.99 26.36 7.79
C VAL A 331 -8.73 27.74 7.24
#